data_AF-A0A559JFL0-F1
#
_entry.id   AF-A0A559JFL0-F1
#
_cell.length_a   1.000
_cell.length_b   1.000
_cell.length_c   1.000
_cell.angle_alpha   90.00
_cell.angle_beta   90.00
_cell.angle_gamma   90.00
#
_symmetry.space_group_name_H-M   'P 1'
#
loop_
_entity.id
_entity.type
_entity.pdbx_description
1 polymer ?
#
loop_
_entity_poly.entity_id
_entity_poly.type
_entity_poly.pdbx_seq_one_letter_code
_entity_poly.pdbx_strand_id
1 'polypeptide(L)' 'MNNNKIKVGVSNKEGQLGFVFSRGGLREGSGRKGFGVTKKVSLTLTEEMWKKIDDHCTDNKRSRSEVIRNILESFYSQ' A
#
# COMPACT_ATOMS: atom_id res chain seq x y z
N MET A 1 -1.28 24.39 4.28
CA MET A 1 -1.34 24.27 2.80
C MET A 1 -0.38 23.16 2.39
N ASN A 2 -0.89 22.09 1.75
CA ASN A 2 -0.08 20.90 1.44
C ASN A 2 0.70 21.12 0.14
N ASN A 3 2.03 21.12 0.22
CA ASN A 3 2.95 21.35 -0.90
C ASN A 3 3.10 20.08 -1.77
N ASN A 4 2.00 19.59 -2.35
CA ASN A 4 2.04 18.40 -3.19
C ASN A 4 2.69 18.74 -4.55
N LYS A 5 3.90 18.22 -4.79
CA LYS A 5 4.59 18.31 -6.08
C LYS A 5 3.79 17.54 -7.14
N ILE A 6 3.07 18.25 -8.00
CA ILE A 6 2.33 17.68 -9.12
C ILE A 6 3.34 17.35 -10.23
N LYS A 7 3.38 16.09 -10.66
CA LYS A 7 4.18 15.67 -11.81
C LYS A 7 3.33 15.79 -13.08
N VAL A 8 3.79 16.60 -14.03
CA VAL A 8 3.19 16.75 -15.35
C VAL A 8 3.95 15.86 -16.33
N GLY A 9 3.24 14.99 -17.06
CA GLY A 9 3.80 14.09 -18.07
C GLY A 9 3.11 14.27 -19.42
N VAL A 10 3.69 13.72 -20.49
CA VAL A 10 3.11 13.76 -21.84
C VAL A 10 2.16 12.57 -21.99
N SER A 11 0.92 12.82 -22.39
CA SER A 11 -0.10 11.78 -22.63
C SER A 11 0.10 11.12 -24.00
N ASN A 12 -0.07 9.81 -24.09
CA ASN A 12 0.12 9.00 -25.31
C ASN A 12 -0.90 9.27 -26.45
N LYS A 13 -1.69 10.36 -26.36
CA LYS A 13 -2.58 10.83 -27.42
C LYS A 13 -2.30 12.31 -27.66
N GLU A 14 -1.67 12.59 -28.79
CA GLU A 14 -1.71 13.90 -29.46
C GLU A 14 -1.34 15.11 -28.59
N GLY A 15 -0.14 15.09 -27.98
CA GLY A 15 0.48 16.32 -27.45
C GLY A 15 -0.20 16.96 -26.24
N GLN A 16 -1.19 16.32 -25.62
CA GLN A 16 -1.79 16.80 -24.37
C GLN A 16 -0.93 16.46 -23.15
N LEU A 17 -0.83 17.43 -22.22
CA LEU A 17 -0.21 17.24 -20.92
C LEU A 17 -1.16 16.49 -19.99
N GLY A 18 -0.73 15.33 -19.49
CA GLY A 18 -1.46 14.51 -18.52
C GLY A 18 -0.91 14.68 -17.11
N PHE A 19 -1.79 14.76 -16.12
CA PHE A 19 -1.39 14.73 -14.71
C PHE A 19 -1.13 13.28 -14.27
N VAL A 20 0.07 13.01 -13.76
CA VAL A 20 0.46 11.66 -13.29
C VAL A 20 0.39 11.61 -11.77
N PHE A 21 -0.54 10.81 -11.25
CA PHE A 21 -0.80 10.66 -9.80
C PHE A 21 -0.17 9.41 -9.17
N SER A 22 0.60 8.61 -9.91
CA SER A 22 1.21 7.38 -9.43
C SER A 22 2.56 7.62 -8.74
N ARG A 23 2.88 6.82 -7.71
CA ARG A 23 4.22 6.76 -7.10
C ARG A 23 5.20 5.99 -7.99
N GLY A 24 5.33 6.38 -9.25
CA GLY A 24 6.14 5.71 -10.27
C GLY A 24 6.87 6.69 -11.20
N GLY A 25 7.73 6.16 -12.06
CA GLY A 25 8.32 6.91 -13.18
C GLY A 25 7.29 7.16 -14.30
N LEU A 26 7.70 7.87 -15.35
CA LEU A 26 6.83 8.23 -16.49
C LEU A 26 6.44 7.06 -17.41
N ARG A 27 6.97 5.86 -17.18
CA ARG A 27 6.67 4.69 -18.02
C ARG A 27 5.28 4.16 -17.71
N GLU A 28 4.56 3.75 -18.74
CA GLU A 28 3.27 3.09 -18.62
C GLU A 28 3.35 1.87 -17.69
N GLY A 29 2.37 1.73 -16.80
CA GLY A 29 2.38 0.72 -15.73
C GLY A 29 3.26 1.04 -14.52
N SER A 30 3.96 2.18 -14.49
CA SER A 30 4.80 2.57 -13.36
C SER A 30 3.99 3.16 -12.20
N GLY A 31 4.17 2.54 -11.03
CA GLY A 31 3.63 3.02 -9.76
C GLY A 31 2.22 2.52 -9.49
N ARG A 32 2.05 1.74 -8.43
CA ARG A 32 0.73 1.40 -7.89
C ARG A 32 0.15 2.64 -7.23
N LYS A 33 -1.12 2.98 -7.53
CA LYS A 33 -1.85 4.03 -6.80
C LYS A 33 -1.82 3.66 -5.31
N GLY A 34 -1.22 4.51 -4.49
CA GLY A 34 -1.15 4.26 -3.04
C GLY A 34 -2.55 4.40 -2.44
N PHE A 35 -3.03 3.37 -1.75
CA PHE A 35 -4.33 3.42 -1.06
C PHE A 35 -4.26 4.10 0.32
N GLY A 36 -3.06 4.38 0.84
CA GLY A 36 -2.85 4.97 2.15
C GLY A 36 -1.40 5.31 2.48
N VAL A 37 -1.14 5.58 3.76
CA VAL A 37 0.20 5.88 4.30
C VAL A 37 0.73 4.65 5.03
N THR A 38 1.92 4.18 4.64
CA THR A 38 2.62 3.10 5.36
C THR A 38 3.47 3.68 6.47
N LYS A 39 3.26 3.23 7.71
CA LYS A 39 4.17 3.47 8.84
C LYS A 39 4.78 2.13 9.27
N LYS A 40 6.10 2.11 9.49
CA LYS A 40 6.78 0.93 10.05
C LYS A 40 6.51 0.90 11.56
N VAL A 41 6.08 -0.24 12.07
CA VAL A 41 5.84 -0.46 13.49
C VAL A 41 6.58 -1.72 13.93
N SER A 42 7.17 -1.67 15.12
CA SER A 42 7.69 -2.86 15.79
C SER A 42 6.60 -3.38 16.72
N LEU A 43 6.29 -4.66 16.64
CA LEU A 43 5.27 -5.32 17.44
C LEU A 43 5.92 -6.47 18.20
N THR A 44 5.69 -6.55 19.50
CA THR A 44 6.14 -7.66 20.33
C THR A 44 4.92 -8.46 20.75
N LEU A 45 4.89 -9.74 20.39
CA LEU A 45 3.83 -10.70 20.74
C LEU A 45 4.49 -11.98 21.27
N THR A 46 3.69 -12.84 21.90
CA THR A 46 4.14 -14.18 22.29
C THR A 46 4.45 -15.04 21.06
N GLU A 47 5.30 -16.04 21.23
CA GLU A 47 5.65 -17.01 20.18
C GLU A 47 4.40 -17.71 19.63
N GLU A 48 3.48 -18.11 20.50
CA GLU A 48 2.21 -18.71 20.10
C GLU A 48 1.38 -17.80 19.20
N MET A 49 1.37 -16.50 19.48
CA MET A 49 0.61 -15.55 18.67
C MET A 49 1.28 -15.33 17.31
N TRP A 50 2.61 -15.25 17.27
CA TRP A 50 3.35 -15.18 16.01
C TRP A 50 3.10 -16.41 15.15
N LYS A 51 3.12 -17.60 15.75
CA LYS A 51 2.80 -18.84 15.07
C LYS A 51 1.41 -18.82 14.43
N LYS A 52 0.38 -18.39 15.18
CA LYS A 52 -0.99 -18.28 14.64
C LYS A 52 -1.08 -17.33 13.45
N ILE A 53 -0.36 -16.19 13.50
CA ILE A 53 -0.32 -15.23 12.39
C ILE A 53 0.36 -15.85 11.16
N ASP A 54 1.48 -16.55 11.38
CA ASP A 54 2.27 -17.16 10.31
C ASP A 54 1.55 -18.34 9.64
N ASP A 55 0.88 -19.19 10.43
CA ASP A 55 0.02 -20.26 9.93
C ASP A 55 -1.10 -19.67 9.05
N HIS A 56 -1.80 -18.65 9.55
CA HIS A 56 -2.84 -17.96 8.78
C HIS A 56 -2.31 -17.31 7.50
N CYS A 57 -1.09 -16.73 7.52
CA CYS A 57 -0.45 -16.18 6.32
C CYS A 57 -0.19 -17.26 5.28
N THR A 58 0.31 -18.42 5.73
CA THR A 58 0.67 -19.55 4.89
C THR A 58 -0.57 -20.17 4.24
N ASP A 59 -1.60 -20.44 5.03
CA ASP A 59 -2.85 -21.06 4.57
C ASP A 59 -3.58 -20.20 3.54
N ASN A 60 -3.53 -18.87 3.71
CA ASN A 60 -4.24 -17.92 2.85
C ASN A 60 -3.36 -17.28 1.77
N LYS A 61 -2.08 -17.63 1.68
CA LYS A 61 -1.07 -17.00 0.79
C LYS A 61 -1.06 -15.47 0.88
N ARG A 62 -1.21 -14.93 2.09
CA ARG A 62 -1.23 -13.48 2.36
C ARG A 62 0.04 -13.02 3.04
N SER A 63 0.39 -11.75 2.84
CA SER A 63 1.51 -11.16 3.56
C SER A 63 1.15 -10.86 5.02
N ARG A 64 2.12 -10.94 5.93
CA ARG A 64 1.93 -10.53 7.35
C ARG A 64 1.34 -9.12 7.47
N SER A 65 1.84 -8.19 6.67
CA SER A 65 1.36 -6.80 6.67
C SER A 65 -0.10 -6.66 6.24
N GLU A 66 -0.60 -7.56 5.40
CA GLU A 66 -1.99 -7.58 4.97
C GLU A 66 -2.89 -8.20 6.04
N VAL A 67 -2.45 -9.31 6.66
CA VAL A 67 -3.17 -9.93 7.77
C VAL A 67 -3.31 -8.96 8.95
N ILE A 68 -2.21 -8.32 9.38
CA ILE A 68 -2.24 -7.33 10.47
C ILE A 68 -3.12 -6.14 10.12
N ARG A 69 -3.07 -5.65 8.88
CA ARG A 69 -3.95 -4.56 8.42
C ARG A 69 -5.42 -4.94 8.54
N ASN A 70 -5.81 -6.12 8.05
CA ASN A 70 -7.20 -6.57 8.10
C ASN A 70 -7.70 -6.73 9.54
N ILE A 71 -6.85 -7.19 10.46
CA ILE A 71 -7.18 -7.26 11.89
C ILE A 71 -7.47 -5.85 12.44
N LEU A 72 -6.60 -4.88 12.14
CA LEU A 72 -6.78 -3.49 12.59
C LEU A 72 -8.04 -2.87 11.96
N GLU A 73 -8.25 -3.03 10.66
CA GLU A 73 -9.43 -2.51 9.96
C GLU A 73 -10.71 -3.14 10.51
N SER A 74 -10.72 -4.45 10.78
CA SER A 74 -11.87 -5.13 11.38
C SER A 74 -12.18 -4.63 12.79
N PHE A 75 -11.16 -4.27 13.58
CA PHE A 75 -11.36 -3.76 14.94
C PHE A 75 -11.91 -2.32 14.95
N TYR A 76 -11.41 -1.46 14.07
CA TYR A 76 -11.82 -0.04 14.01
C TYR A 76 -13.06 0.22 13.12
N SER A 77 -13.53 -0.77 12.37
CA SER A 77 -14.74 -0.63 11.55
C SER A 77 -16.04 -0.96 12.31
N GLN A 78 -15.97 -1.16 13.63
CA GLN A 78 -17.13 -1.31 14.51
C GLN A 78 -17.74 0.04 14.88
#